data_AF-A0A819IWQ9-F1
#
_entry.id   AF-A0A819IWQ9-F1
#
_cell.length_a   1.000
_cell.length_b   1.000
_cell.length_c   1.000
_cell.angle_alpha   90.00
_cell.angle_beta   90.00
_cell.angle_gamma   90.00
#
_symmetry.space_group_name_H-M   'P 1'
#
loop_
_entity.id
_entity.type
_entity.pdbx_description
1 polymer ?
#
loop_
_entity_poly.entity_id
_entity_poly.type
_entity_poly.pdbx_seq_one_letter_code
_entity_poly.pdbx_strand_id
1 'polypeptide(L)'
;MASNDDKNERKIFKFTFPTQLTISMSSENDDNDQTNFISHLRTVIILAARKSSSSDIDIDAVDKIVETTIDFVKNILEQMANENNLSSFSSVDLLNTIRLNPHLIPSRNLYFSIMETINHL
;
A
#
# COMPACT_ATOMS: atom_id res chain seq x y z
N MET A 1 -45.27 -11.53 -10.28
CA MET A 1 -44.29 -10.44 -10.04
C MET A 1 -43.06 -11.11 -9.46
N ALA A 2 -42.06 -11.42 -10.29
CA ALA A 2 -40.84 -12.08 -9.86
C ALA A 2 -39.79 -11.01 -9.52
N SER A 3 -39.18 -11.18 -8.35
CA SER A 3 -38.21 -10.30 -7.72
C SER A 3 -36.86 -10.35 -8.45
N ASN A 4 -36.25 -9.19 -8.66
CA ASN A 4 -34.87 -9.05 -9.13
C ASN A 4 -33.92 -9.37 -7.98
N ASP A 5 -33.25 -10.52 -8.03
CA ASP A 5 -32.07 -10.78 -7.19
C ASP A 5 -30.81 -10.69 -8.05
N ASP A 6 -30.29 -9.47 -8.16
CA ASP A 6 -28.96 -9.18 -8.68
C ASP A 6 -27.92 -9.68 -7.67
N LYS A 7 -27.36 -10.86 -7.93
CA LYS A 7 -26.21 -11.39 -7.18
C LYS A 7 -24.96 -10.59 -7.55
N ASN A 8 -24.68 -9.55 -6.76
CA ASN A 8 -23.46 -8.77 -6.84
C ASN A 8 -22.28 -9.60 -6.30
N GLU A 9 -21.68 -10.45 -7.13
CA GLU A 9 -20.46 -11.19 -6.83
C GLU A 9 -19.28 -10.22 -6.66
N ARG A 10 -18.93 -9.91 -5.41
CA ARG A 10 -17.69 -9.19 -5.10
C ARG A 10 -16.49 -10.07 -5.44
N LYS A 11 -15.90 -9.84 -6.62
CA LYS A 11 -14.64 -10.47 -7.03
C LYS A 11 -13.50 -9.95 -6.15
N ILE A 12 -12.99 -10.80 -5.25
CA ILE A 12 -11.78 -10.53 -4.48
C ILE A 12 -10.58 -10.76 -5.42
N PHE A 13 -9.88 -9.69 -5.77
CA PHE A 13 -8.67 -9.78 -6.58
C PHE A 13 -7.47 -10.08 -5.68
N LYS A 14 -6.89 -11.29 -5.84
CA LYS A 14 -5.59 -11.61 -5.26
C LYS A 14 -4.50 -10.85 -6.03
N PHE A 15 -3.76 -10.00 -5.33
CA PHE A 15 -2.57 -9.33 -5.84
C PHE A 15 -1.34 -10.16 -5.44
N THR A 16 -0.59 -10.65 -6.43
CA THR A 16 0.74 -11.22 -6.20
C THR A 16 1.75 -10.15 -6.61
N PHE A 17 2.45 -9.57 -5.63
CA PHE A 17 3.54 -8.64 -5.92
C PHE A 17 4.85 -9.43 -6.15
N PRO A 18 5.72 -9.02 -7.09
CA PRO A 18 7.07 -9.57 -7.17
C PRO A 18 7.82 -9.22 -5.87
N THR A 19 8.36 -10.25 -5.21
CA THR A 19 8.96 -10.22 -3.86
C THR A 19 10.36 -9.63 -3.76
N GLN A 20 10.89 -9.03 -4.83
CA GLN A 20 12.30 -8.60 -4.85
C GLN A 20 12.40 -7.13 -5.25
N LEU A 21 12.26 -6.24 -4.28
CA LEU A 21 12.86 -4.90 -4.34
C LEU A 21 14.11 -4.95 -3.46
N THR A 22 15.28 -5.19 -4.06
CA THR A 22 16.57 -5.08 -3.36
C THR A 22 16.93 -3.59 -3.32
N ILE A 23 16.58 -2.91 -2.22
CA ILE A 23 17.01 -1.52 -1.98
C ILE A 23 18.40 -1.59 -1.33
N SER A 24 19.45 -1.47 -2.14
CA SER A 24 20.81 -1.28 -1.65
C SER A 24 21.00 0.20 -1.31
N MET A 25 21.05 0.55 -0.02
CA MET A 25 21.37 1.91 0.40
C MET A 25 22.85 2.20 0.13
N SER A 26 23.14 2.99 -0.91
CA SER A 26 24.43 3.64 -1.13
C SER A 26 24.26 5.15 -0.95
N SER A 27 24.89 5.73 0.07
CA SER A 27 24.63 7.08 0.58
C SER A 27 25.16 8.24 -0.29
N GLU A 28 25.11 8.15 -1.60
CA GLU A 28 25.58 9.23 -2.50
C GLU A 28 24.57 9.67 -3.58
N ASN A 29 23.32 9.18 -3.59
CA ASN A 29 22.33 9.54 -4.62
C ASN A 29 20.86 9.45 -4.14
N ASP A 30 20.56 10.01 -2.96
CA ASP A 30 19.21 9.94 -2.34
C ASP A 30 18.08 10.47 -3.26
N ASP A 31 18.37 11.46 -4.10
CA ASP A 31 17.38 12.03 -5.04
C ASP A 31 16.98 11.06 -6.16
N ASN A 32 17.90 10.22 -6.62
CA ASN A 32 17.66 9.29 -7.72
C ASN A 32 16.78 8.12 -7.29
N ASP A 33 17.02 7.58 -6.09
CA ASP A 33 16.28 6.43 -5.56
C ASP A 33 14.84 6.80 -5.17
N GLN A 34 14.65 8.00 -4.62
CA GLN A 34 13.32 8.54 -4.36
C GLN A 34 12.52 8.72 -5.67
N THR A 35 13.16 9.26 -6.71
CA THR A 35 12.53 9.45 -8.03
C THR A 35 12.12 8.11 -8.64
N ASN A 36 12.94 7.07 -8.46
CA ASN A 36 12.65 5.71 -8.94
C ASN A 36 11.46 5.08 -8.23
N PHE A 37 11.34 5.21 -6.90
CA PHE A 37 10.20 4.70 -6.15
C PHE A 37 8.89 5.38 -6.57
N ILE A 38 8.88 6.70 -6.67
CA ILE A 38 7.68 7.47 -7.06
C ILE A 38 7.24 7.10 -8.47
N SER A 39 8.18 6.96 -9.41
CA SER A 39 7.91 6.51 -10.78
C SER A 39 7.33 5.08 -10.81
N HIS A 40 7.87 4.18 -9.99
CA HIS A 40 7.35 2.82 -9.86
C HIS A 40 5.91 2.81 -9.31
N LEU A 41 5.64 3.58 -8.26
CA LEU A 41 4.31 3.68 -7.66
C LEU A 41 3.27 4.23 -8.65
N ARG A 42 3.62 5.29 -9.40
CA ARG A 42 2.80 5.81 -10.51
C ARG A 42 2.47 4.70 -11.52
N THR A 43 3.48 3.94 -11.93
CA THR A 43 3.31 2.85 -12.90
C THR A 43 2.36 1.77 -12.38
N VAL A 44 2.49 1.36 -11.12
CA VAL A 44 1.60 0.36 -10.50
C VAL A 44 0.15 0.86 -10.46
N ILE A 45 -0.08 2.11 -10.08
CA ILE A 45 -1.42 2.71 -10.01
C ILE A 45 -2.05 2.76 -11.42
N ILE A 46 -1.30 3.20 -12.43
CA ILE A 46 -1.75 3.23 -13.83
C ILE A 46 -2.13 1.84 -14.33
N LEU A 47 -1.29 0.82 -14.06
CA LEU A 47 -1.57 -0.55 -14.45
C LEU A 47 -2.82 -1.10 -13.76
N ALA A 48 -3.01 -0.80 -12.47
CA ALA A 48 -4.22 -1.17 -11.74
C ALA A 48 -5.47 -0.50 -12.32
N ALA A 49 -5.41 0.79 -12.63
CA ALA A 49 -6.51 1.54 -13.25
C ALA A 49 -6.90 0.96 -14.62
N ARG A 50 -5.92 0.67 -15.48
CA ARG A 50 -6.17 0.02 -16.80
C ARG A 50 -6.84 -1.34 -16.65
N LYS A 51 -6.38 -2.14 -15.68
CA LYS A 51 -6.95 -3.47 -15.41
C LYS A 51 -8.39 -3.39 -14.88
N SER A 52 -8.76 -2.28 -14.24
CA SER A 52 -10.14 -2.01 -13.82
C SER A 52 -11.05 -1.50 -14.95
N SER A 53 -10.59 -1.52 -16.20
CA SER A 53 -11.30 -1.06 -17.41
C SER A 53 -11.43 0.46 -17.58
N SER A 54 -10.61 1.25 -16.87
CA SER A 54 -10.51 2.69 -17.14
C SER A 54 -9.63 2.91 -18.37
N SER A 55 -10.23 3.29 -19.50
CA SER A 55 -9.51 3.69 -20.71
C SER A 55 -8.89 5.08 -20.56
N ASP A 56 -9.57 5.95 -19.82
CA ASP A 56 -9.12 7.30 -19.52
C ASP A 56 -8.53 7.31 -18.11
N ILE A 57 -7.28 7.72 -18.02
CA ILE A 57 -6.56 7.84 -16.74
C ILE A 57 -6.25 9.30 -16.56
N ASP A 58 -6.89 9.89 -15.57
CA ASP A 58 -6.58 11.23 -15.10
C ASP A 58 -5.24 11.18 -14.34
N ILE A 59 -4.21 11.81 -14.91
CA ILE A 59 -2.86 11.83 -14.33
C ILE A 59 -2.84 12.61 -13.01
N ASP A 60 -3.68 13.64 -12.86
CA ASP A 60 -3.77 14.40 -11.61
C ASP A 60 -4.36 13.54 -10.49
N ALA A 61 -5.28 12.63 -10.84
CA ALA A 61 -5.81 11.64 -9.90
C ALA A 61 -4.75 10.61 -9.50
N VAL A 62 -3.90 10.17 -10.45
CA VAL A 62 -2.77 9.27 -10.16
C VAL A 62 -1.80 9.92 -9.17
N ASP A 63 -1.43 11.18 -9.41
CA ASP A 63 -0.51 11.91 -8.54
C ASP A 63 -1.05 12.08 -7.11
N LYS A 64 -2.35 12.40 -6.97
CA LYS A 64 -3.00 12.44 -5.65
C LYS A 64 -2.98 11.10 -4.92
N ILE A 65 -3.16 9.98 -5.65
CA ILE A 65 -3.09 8.63 -5.06
C ILE A 65 -1.66 8.34 -4.60
N VAL A 66 -0.66 8.72 -5.40
CA VAL A 66 0.77 8.58 -5.04
C VAL A 66 1.07 9.35 -3.76
N GLU A 67 0.72 10.64 -3.71
CA GLU A 67 0.92 11.50 -2.54
C GLU A 67 0.26 10.91 -1.29
N THR A 68 -1.03 10.55 -1.40
CA THR A 68 -1.79 9.94 -0.30
C THR A 68 -1.16 8.63 0.18
N THR A 69 -0.65 7.82 -0.75
CA THR A 69 0.01 6.55 -0.41
C THR A 69 1.32 6.78 0.33
N ILE A 70 2.12 7.76 -0.11
CA ILE A 70 3.36 8.13 0.55
C ILE A 70 3.09 8.65 1.97
N ASP A 71 2.12 9.56 2.12
CA ASP A 71 1.77 10.12 3.43
C ASP A 71 1.23 9.05 4.39
N PHE A 72 0.44 8.11 3.88
CA PHE A 72 -0.02 6.95 4.64
C PHE A 72 1.15 6.09 5.14
N VAL A 73 2.11 5.77 4.26
CA VAL A 73 3.30 4.98 4.63
C VAL A 73 4.18 5.74 5.62
N LYS A 74 4.40 7.05 5.42
CA LYS A 74 5.16 7.89 6.35
C LYS A 74 4.53 7.88 7.74
N ASN A 75 3.23 8.09 7.84
CA ASN A 75 2.52 8.11 9.11
C ASN A 75 2.68 6.78 9.89
N ILE A 76 2.64 5.64 9.19
CA ILE A 76 2.90 4.33 9.80
C ILE A 76 4.35 4.24 10.30
N LEU A 77 5.32 4.63 9.47
CA LEU A 77 6.74 4.55 9.82
C LEU A 77 7.10 5.50 10.99
N GLU A 78 6.51 6.69 11.03
CA GLU A 78 6.66 7.63 12.14
C GLU A 78 6.08 7.05 13.43
N GLN A 79 4.90 6.43 13.37
CA GLN A 79 4.34 5.73 14.54
C GLN A 79 5.26 4.60 15.00
N MET A 80 5.78 3.79 14.07
CA MET A 80 6.71 2.70 14.39
C MET A 80 7.99 3.22 15.05
N ALA A 81 8.55 4.32 14.56
CA ALA A 81 9.74 4.96 15.13
C ALA A 81 9.48 5.45 16.55
N ASN A 82 8.36 6.13 16.76
CA ASN A 82 7.98 6.71 18.05
C ASN A 82 7.70 5.65 19.12
N GLU A 83 7.03 4.55 18.74
CA GLU A 83 6.64 3.51 19.71
C GLU A 83 7.80 2.60 20.10
N ASN A 84 8.69 2.28 19.15
CA ASN A 84 9.71 1.28 19.39
C ASN A 84 11.10 1.88 19.72
N ASN A 85 11.31 3.19 19.51
CA ASN A 85 12.64 3.84 19.63
C ASN A 85 13.74 3.07 18.87
N LEU A 86 13.37 2.39 17.77
CA LEU A 86 14.26 1.52 17.02
C LEU A 86 14.89 2.25 15.84
N SER A 87 16.15 1.92 15.55
CA SER A 87 16.86 2.34 14.34
C SER A 87 16.58 1.44 13.12
N SER A 88 15.75 0.39 13.29
CA SER A 88 15.41 -0.60 12.26
C SER A 88 14.04 -1.18 12.55
N PHE A 89 13.31 -1.54 11.51
CA PHE A 89 11.96 -2.08 11.62
C PHE A 89 11.88 -3.52 11.14
N SER A 90 11.09 -4.34 11.84
CA SER A 90 10.72 -5.68 11.43
C SER A 90 9.23 -5.77 11.07
N SER A 91 8.83 -6.83 10.37
CA SER A 91 7.42 -7.13 10.10
C SER A 91 6.58 -7.27 11.38
N VAL A 92 7.20 -7.69 12.49
CA VAL A 92 6.54 -7.80 13.80
C VAL A 92 6.26 -6.42 14.38
N ASP A 93 7.17 -5.47 14.23
CA ASP A 93 6.97 -4.09 14.71
C ASP A 93 5.83 -3.41 13.96
N LEU A 94 5.74 -3.65 12.65
CA LEU A 94 4.63 -3.17 11.82
C LEU A 94 3.29 -3.75 12.30
N LEU A 95 3.25 -5.05 12.55
CA LEU A 95 2.06 -5.75 13.03
C LEU A 95 1.62 -5.22 14.41
N ASN A 96 2.57 -5.04 15.32
CA ASN A 96 2.30 -4.49 16.66
C ASN A 96 1.75 -3.06 16.55
N THR A 97 2.38 -2.21 15.74
CA THR A 97 1.95 -0.83 15.54
C THR A 97 0.53 -0.77 14.97
N ILE A 98 0.21 -1.60 13.97
CA ILE A 98 -1.14 -1.65 13.40
C ILE A 98 -2.17 -2.21 14.38
N ARG A 99 -1.79 -3.20 15.21
CA ARG A 99 -2.67 -3.76 16.25
C ARG A 99 -2.99 -2.75 17.36
N LEU A 100 -1.98 -1.97 17.78
CA LEU A 100 -2.13 -0.96 18.81
C LEU A 100 -2.85 0.30 18.26
N ASN A 101 -2.67 0.60 16.98
CA ASN A 101 -3.21 1.79 16.33
C ASN A 101 -4.05 1.45 15.09
N PRO A 102 -5.20 0.77 15.26
CA PRO A 102 -6.04 0.35 14.13
C PRO A 102 -6.61 1.53 13.33
N HIS A 103 -6.66 2.73 13.93
CA HIS A 103 -7.10 3.97 13.28
C HIS A 103 -6.15 4.46 12.19
N LEU A 104 -4.89 4.01 12.17
CA LEU A 104 -3.95 4.31 11.10
C LEU A 104 -4.39 3.67 9.78
N ILE A 105 -5.14 2.57 9.83
CA ILE A 105 -5.61 1.87 8.64
C ILE A 105 -7.01 2.38 8.27
N PRO A 106 -7.17 3.07 7.13
CA PRO A 106 -8.42 3.75 6.78
C PRO A 106 -9.58 2.79 6.45
N SER A 107 -9.30 1.50 6.27
CA SER A 107 -10.27 0.51 5.82
C SER A 107 -10.14 -0.80 6.59
N ARG A 108 -11.27 -1.31 7.08
CA ARG A 108 -11.34 -2.61 7.76
C ARG A 108 -10.90 -3.77 6.85
N ASN A 109 -11.18 -3.69 5.55
CA ASN A 109 -10.74 -4.69 4.57
C ASN A 109 -9.23 -4.66 4.39
N LEU A 110 -8.65 -3.45 4.34
CA LEU A 110 -7.20 -3.28 4.25
C LEU A 110 -6.51 -3.80 5.52
N TYR A 111 -7.07 -3.52 6.70
CA TYR A 111 -6.58 -4.03 7.97
C TYR A 111 -6.52 -5.57 7.97
N PHE A 112 -7.59 -6.25 7.56
CA PHE A 112 -7.59 -7.71 7.49
C PHE A 112 -6.62 -8.25 6.45
N SER A 113 -6.53 -7.62 5.27
CA SER A 113 -5.57 -8.03 4.24
C SER A 113 -4.12 -7.93 4.73
N ILE A 114 -3.80 -6.87 5.48
CA ILE A 114 -2.46 -6.71 6.07
C ILE A 114 -2.20 -7.79 7.13
N MET A 115 -3.16 -8.03 8.03
CA MET A 115 -3.02 -9.05 9.07
C MET A 115 -2.88 -10.46 8.50
N GLU A 116 -3.64 -10.80 7.47
CA GLU A 116 -3.52 -12.09 6.77
C GLU A 116 -2.14 -12.24 6.11
N THR A 117 -1.67 -11.21 5.40
CA THR A 117 -0.37 -11.23 4.73
C THR A 117 0.78 -11.41 5.71
N ILE A 118 0.78 -10.69 6.83
CA ILE A 118 1.88 -10.76 7.82
C ILE A 118 1.87 -12.10 8.57
N ASN A 119 0.71 -12.70 8.85
CA ASN A 119 0.65 -14.01 9.50
C ASN A 119 1.16 -15.16 8.62
N HIS A 120 1.36 -14.92 7.31
CA HIS A 120 1.87 -15.89 6.35
C HIS A 120 3.34 -15.65 5.95
N LEU A 121 3.99 -14.61 6.52
CA LEU A 121 5.43 -14.33 6.40
C LEU A 121 6.18 -14.94 7.60
#